data_AF-A0A9P8G448-F1
#
_entry.id   AF-A0A9P8G448-F1
#
_cell.length_a   1.000
_cell.length_b   1.000
_cell.length_c   1.000
_cell.angle_alpha   90.00
_cell.angle_beta   90.00
_cell.angle_gamma   90.00
#
_symmetry.space_group_name_H-M   'P 1'
#
loop_
_entity.id
_entity.type
_entity.pdbx_description
1 polymer ?
#
loop_
_entity_poly.entity_id
_entity_poly.type
_entity_poly.pdbx_seq_one_letter_code
_entity_poly.pdbx_strand_id
1 'polypeptide(L)'
;MSTYGFDGVDLDWSYPGAKNRGGRFEDYENFPRFIRRLKEALKGTTGRQGLSITLPASYRYLEHYDLKTLANDVDWFNVKSFDLHGTWDKGDQWTEARMGAHTNLTEIQDALDHLWRNNVYPYQVVLGLALYGRGFTATSPSCMKPGCPFESGSLYGNCSLEIGVLHNTEIDQLLIAKDIEPKFYEDAAVKVATWDDQWIAYDDVETLGIKVDLAKGQCLGGVMVSAMTHDDYDGTYSTALDQAVGRIVSFILISSLYPPLHRQHVCTSSLTTWLPLLDGAPAAATAKISGP
;
A
#
# COMPACT_ATOMS: atom_id res chain seq x y z
N MET A 1 -19.52 -10.12 9.63
CA MET A 1 -18.81 -11.18 8.88
C MET A 1 -19.76 -12.22 8.32
N SER A 2 -20.53 -12.96 9.13
CA SER A 2 -21.45 -14.00 8.63
C SER A 2 -22.47 -13.52 7.59
N THR A 3 -23.08 -12.36 7.81
CA THR A 3 -24.07 -11.75 6.89
C THR A 3 -23.52 -11.51 5.49
N TYR A 4 -22.23 -11.20 5.37
CA TYR A 4 -21.59 -10.76 4.12
C TYR A 4 -20.56 -11.77 3.60
N GLY A 5 -20.46 -12.95 4.22
CA GLY A 5 -19.57 -14.01 3.75
C GLY A 5 -18.06 -13.74 3.93
N PHE A 6 -17.65 -12.83 4.83
CA PHE A 6 -16.21 -12.57 5.08
C PHE A 6 -15.53 -13.71 5.86
N ASP A 7 -14.28 -13.99 5.52
CA ASP A 7 -13.41 -15.02 6.13
C ASP A 7 -12.60 -14.49 7.32
N GLY A 8 -12.52 -13.17 7.47
CA GLY A 8 -11.74 -12.53 8.52
C GLY A 8 -11.91 -11.03 8.59
N VAL A 9 -11.07 -10.41 9.42
CA VAL A 9 -11.01 -8.96 9.63
C VAL A 9 -9.56 -8.49 9.51
N ASP A 10 -9.35 -7.38 8.80
CA ASP A 10 -8.12 -6.60 8.87
C ASP A 10 -8.38 -5.31 9.68
N LEU A 11 -7.48 -5.02 10.63
CA LEU A 11 -7.56 -3.81 11.44
C LEU A 11 -6.53 -2.79 10.94
N ASP A 12 -7.02 -1.67 10.42
CA ASP A 12 -6.20 -0.53 10.00
C ASP A 12 -6.53 0.70 10.87
N TRP A 13 -6.07 0.67 12.12
CA TRP A 13 -6.12 1.83 13.01
C TRP A 13 -4.90 2.72 12.76
N SER A 14 -5.12 3.97 12.31
CA SER A 14 -4.05 4.92 12.00
C SER A 14 -4.07 6.15 12.94
N TYR A 15 -3.41 6.16 14.09
CA TYR A 15 -2.60 5.10 14.70
C TYR A 15 -2.87 5.09 16.22
N PRO A 16 -2.78 3.94 16.92
CA PRO A 16 -2.79 3.91 18.38
C PRO A 16 -1.71 4.85 18.93
N GLY A 17 -1.95 5.49 20.07
CA GLY A 17 -0.96 6.35 20.75
C GLY A 17 -0.63 7.69 20.07
N ALA A 18 -0.91 7.83 18.77
CA ALA A 18 -0.60 9.02 18.01
C ALA A 18 -1.55 10.18 18.37
N LYS A 19 -1.07 11.11 19.21
CA LYS A 19 -1.87 12.26 19.71
C LYS A 19 -2.47 13.12 18.59
N ASN A 20 -1.74 13.31 17.49
CA ASN A 20 -2.23 14.07 16.33
C ASN A 20 -3.33 13.34 15.54
N ARG A 21 -3.69 12.12 15.93
CA ARG A 21 -4.75 11.28 15.36
C ARG A 21 -5.77 10.82 16.42
N GLY A 22 -5.80 11.49 17.58
CA GLY A 22 -6.72 11.17 18.68
C GLY A 22 -6.28 9.98 19.55
N GLY A 23 -5.08 9.44 19.34
CA GLY A 23 -4.52 8.35 20.14
C GLY A 23 -4.13 8.78 21.55
N ARG A 24 -4.06 7.80 22.45
CA ARG A 24 -3.74 7.94 23.88
C ARG A 24 -2.65 6.95 24.28
N PHE A 25 -1.90 7.26 25.33
CA PHE A 25 -0.80 6.40 25.78
C PHE A 25 -1.29 4.99 26.15
N GLU A 26 -2.50 4.88 26.68
CA GLU A 26 -3.15 3.62 27.06
C GLU A 26 -3.42 2.70 25.86
N ASP A 27 -3.42 3.23 24.63
CA ASP A 27 -3.65 2.43 23.42
C ASP A 27 -2.59 1.34 23.24
N TYR A 28 -1.34 1.59 23.67
CA TYR A 28 -0.24 0.63 23.59
C TYR A 28 -0.58 -0.68 24.31
N GLU A 29 -1.21 -0.60 25.49
CA GLU A 29 -1.64 -1.78 26.25
C GLU A 29 -3.04 -2.26 25.88
N ASN A 30 -3.95 -1.34 25.50
CA ASN A 30 -5.34 -1.68 25.22
C ASN A 30 -5.52 -2.35 23.86
N PHE A 31 -4.73 -1.96 22.86
CA PHE A 31 -4.87 -2.50 21.51
C PHE A 31 -4.57 -4.02 21.47
N PRO A 32 -3.47 -4.55 22.05
CA PRO A 32 -3.26 -6.00 22.11
C PRO A 32 -4.35 -6.73 22.89
N ARG A 33 -4.90 -6.14 23.96
CA ARG A 33 -6.03 -6.74 24.71
C ARG A 33 -7.28 -6.85 23.84
N PHE A 34 -7.56 -5.83 23.02
CA PHE A 34 -8.65 -5.85 22.05
C PHE A 34 -8.43 -6.93 20.99
N ILE A 35 -7.22 -6.99 20.40
CA ILE A 35 -6.86 -7.96 19.37
C ILE A 35 -6.99 -9.40 19.87
N ARG A 36 -6.50 -9.70 21.08
CA ARG A 36 -6.67 -11.02 21.71
C ARG A 36 -8.14 -11.41 21.85
N ARG A 37 -8.97 -10.51 22.39
CA ARG A 37 -10.42 -10.76 22.57
C ARG A 37 -11.12 -10.94 21.22
N LEU A 38 -10.71 -10.18 20.21
CA LEU A 38 -11.23 -10.32 18.86
C LEU A 38 -10.86 -11.68 18.29
N LYS A 39 -9.60 -12.11 18.39
CA LYS A 39 -9.16 -13.44 17.94
C LYS A 39 -9.91 -14.56 18.65
N GLU A 40 -10.11 -14.46 19.96
CA GLU A 40 -10.91 -15.41 20.75
C GLU A 40 -12.37 -15.49 20.24
N ALA A 41 -13.00 -14.35 19.99
CA ALA A 41 -14.35 -14.31 19.43
C ALA A 41 -14.41 -14.92 18.02
N LEU A 42 -13.41 -14.64 17.17
CA LEU A 42 -13.29 -15.18 15.83
C LEU A 42 -13.09 -16.70 15.83
N LYS A 43 -12.30 -17.26 16.77
CA LYS A 43 -12.13 -18.71 16.95
C LYS A 43 -13.45 -19.44 17.25
N GLY A 44 -14.43 -18.75 17.85
CA GLY A 44 -15.78 -19.28 18.05
C GLY A 44 -16.62 -19.41 16.77
N THR A 45 -16.13 -18.88 15.64
CA THR A 45 -16.81 -18.95 14.34
C THR A 45 -16.29 -20.11 13.50
N THR A 46 -17.16 -20.71 12.70
CA THR A 46 -16.78 -21.75 11.73
C THR A 46 -16.20 -21.10 10.48
N GLY A 47 -14.91 -21.34 10.24
CA GLY A 47 -14.20 -20.97 9.00
C GLY A 47 -13.91 -19.48 8.81
N ARG A 48 -14.19 -18.60 9.79
CA ARG A 48 -14.05 -17.13 9.65
C ARG A 48 -13.09 -16.54 10.68
N GLN A 49 -11.93 -17.17 10.81
CA GLN A 49 -10.99 -16.91 11.91
C GLN A 49 -9.84 -15.97 11.54
N GLY A 50 -9.80 -15.49 10.29
CA GLY A 50 -8.72 -14.65 9.78
C GLY A 50 -8.65 -13.31 10.52
N LEU A 51 -7.47 -12.95 10.98
CA LEU A 51 -7.19 -11.69 11.65
C LEU A 51 -5.83 -11.18 11.23
N SER A 52 -5.82 -10.01 10.58
CA SER A 52 -4.61 -9.27 10.27
C SER A 52 -4.65 -7.86 10.85
N ILE A 53 -3.47 -7.26 10.96
CA ILE A 53 -3.33 -5.85 11.34
C ILE A 53 -2.47 -5.17 10.29
N THR A 54 -2.92 -3.98 9.88
CA THR A 54 -2.16 -3.11 9.01
C THR A 54 -1.24 -2.21 9.84
N LEU A 55 0.07 -2.32 9.62
CA LEU A 55 1.11 -1.58 10.33
C LEU A 55 1.67 -0.43 9.47
N PRO A 56 2.04 0.72 10.07
CA PRO A 56 2.84 1.72 9.39
C PRO A 56 4.29 1.27 9.20
N ALA A 57 4.94 1.69 8.10
CA ALA A 57 6.39 1.57 7.97
C ALA A 57 7.16 2.61 8.82
N SER A 58 6.58 3.80 9.03
CA SER A 58 7.22 4.87 9.82
C SER A 58 7.36 4.49 11.30
N TYR A 59 8.60 4.49 11.81
CA TYR A 59 8.90 4.22 13.22
C TYR A 59 8.10 5.11 14.19
N ARG A 60 7.90 6.39 13.83
CA ARG A 60 7.13 7.37 14.62
C ARG A 60 5.72 6.89 14.98
N TYR A 61 5.10 6.09 14.11
CA TYR A 61 3.79 5.51 14.37
C TYR A 61 3.88 4.06 14.83
N LEU A 62 4.87 3.31 14.33
CA LEU A 62 5.09 1.91 14.69
C LEU A 62 5.44 1.74 16.17
N GLU A 63 6.12 2.71 16.80
CA GLU A 63 6.51 2.67 18.22
C GLU A 63 5.32 2.55 19.19
N HIS A 64 4.10 2.85 18.73
CA HIS A 64 2.88 2.73 19.52
C HIS A 64 2.21 1.35 19.46
N TYR A 65 2.80 0.39 18.74
CA TYR A 65 2.31 -0.98 18.64
C TYR A 65 3.18 -1.90 19.51
N ASP A 66 2.57 -2.62 20.46
CA ASP A 66 3.22 -3.74 21.15
C ASP A 66 3.30 -4.96 20.21
N LEU A 67 4.23 -4.88 19.25
CA LEU A 67 4.40 -5.88 18.19
C LEU A 67 4.58 -7.29 18.73
N LYS A 68 5.34 -7.43 19.82
CA LYS A 68 5.62 -8.73 20.43
C LYS A 68 4.34 -9.37 20.98
N THR A 69 3.48 -8.60 21.64
CA THR A 69 2.20 -9.13 22.14
C THR A 69 1.24 -9.39 20.97
N LEU A 70 1.12 -8.45 20.04
CA LEU A 70 0.22 -8.56 18.87
C LEU A 70 0.53 -9.78 18.00
N ALA A 71 1.81 -10.09 17.79
CA ALA A 71 2.25 -11.22 16.96
C ALA A 71 1.75 -12.60 17.43
N ASN A 72 1.29 -12.73 18.69
CA ASN A 72 0.74 -13.98 19.21
C ASN A 72 -0.74 -14.19 18.82
N ASP A 73 -1.45 -13.12 18.48
CA ASP A 73 -2.91 -13.12 18.30
C ASP A 73 -3.35 -12.83 16.87
N VAL A 74 -2.46 -12.36 16.00
CA VAL A 74 -2.72 -12.15 14.56
C VAL A 74 -2.19 -13.29 13.70
N ASP A 75 -2.82 -13.52 12.55
CA ASP A 75 -2.33 -14.48 11.57
C ASP A 75 -1.17 -13.89 10.75
N TRP A 76 -1.25 -12.61 10.39
CA TRP A 76 -0.16 -11.85 9.76
C TRP A 76 -0.33 -10.32 9.93
N PHE A 77 0.72 -9.58 9.58
CA PHE A 77 0.75 -8.13 9.50
C PHE A 77 0.86 -7.67 8.05
N ASN A 78 0.07 -6.68 7.65
CA ASN A 78 0.22 -5.97 6.38
C ASN A 78 1.04 -4.70 6.63
N VAL A 79 2.27 -4.60 6.11
CA VAL A 79 3.11 -3.40 6.32
C VAL A 79 2.86 -2.41 5.20
N LYS A 80 2.29 -1.24 5.51
CA LYS A 80 2.11 -0.13 4.55
C LYS A 80 3.46 0.51 4.26
N SER A 81 4.17 -0.04 3.28
CA SER A 81 5.54 0.34 2.89
C SER A 81 5.58 1.42 1.79
N PHE A 82 4.54 2.26 1.80
CA PHE A 82 4.26 3.38 0.91
C PHE A 82 3.75 4.56 1.72
N ASP A 83 3.61 5.73 1.09
CA ASP A 83 3.35 7.01 1.79
C ASP A 83 4.45 7.35 2.81
N LEU A 84 5.70 7.01 2.48
CA LEU A 84 6.87 7.37 3.29
C LEU A 84 7.14 8.89 3.24
N HIS A 85 6.90 9.48 2.08
CA HIS A 85 7.04 10.90 1.80
C HIS A 85 5.78 11.44 1.10
N GLY A 86 5.45 12.70 1.39
CA GLY A 86 4.26 13.35 0.84
C GLY A 86 4.16 14.82 1.25
N THR A 87 3.05 15.46 0.90
CA THR A 87 2.85 16.90 1.14
C THR A 87 2.85 17.28 2.63
N TRP A 88 2.56 16.32 3.51
CA TRP A 88 2.63 16.47 4.97
C TRP A 88 4.05 16.65 5.50
N ASP A 89 5.09 16.40 4.69
CA ASP A 89 6.48 16.67 5.06
C ASP A 89 6.73 18.19 5.23
N LYS A 90 5.90 19.03 4.57
CA LYS A 90 5.94 20.48 4.74
C LYS A 90 5.54 20.86 6.18
N GLY A 91 6.54 21.31 6.94
CA GLY A 91 6.36 21.71 8.34
C GLY A 91 6.69 20.61 9.35
N ASP A 92 7.10 19.42 8.91
CA ASP A 92 7.73 18.43 9.78
C ASP A 92 9.23 18.74 9.94
N GLN A 93 9.73 18.62 11.16
CA GLN A 93 11.10 18.98 11.51
C GLN A 93 12.17 18.01 10.98
N TRP A 94 11.77 16.80 10.57
CA TRP A 94 12.70 15.75 10.15
C TRP A 94 12.82 15.63 8.63
N THR A 95 11.70 15.78 7.93
CA THR A 95 11.64 15.64 6.46
C THR A 95 11.75 16.97 5.74
N GLU A 96 11.31 18.07 6.37
CA GLU A 96 11.19 19.40 5.77
C GLU A 96 10.35 19.41 4.47
N ALA A 97 10.22 20.57 3.82
CA ALA A 97 9.50 20.68 2.54
C ALA A 97 10.38 20.22 1.36
N ARG A 98 10.88 18.96 1.39
CA ARG A 98 11.74 18.36 0.37
C ARG A 98 11.05 17.20 -0.33
N MET A 99 11.13 17.15 -1.65
CA MET A 99 10.52 16.08 -2.46
C MET A 99 11.20 14.75 -2.15
N GLY A 100 10.45 13.80 -1.62
CA GLY A 100 10.89 12.44 -1.33
C GLY A 100 10.02 11.42 -2.06
N ALA A 101 10.57 10.26 -2.39
CA ALA A 101 9.79 9.19 -3.01
C ALA A 101 8.88 8.53 -1.98
N HIS A 102 7.60 8.33 -2.29
CA HIS A 102 6.68 7.74 -1.31
C HIS A 102 6.89 6.25 -1.07
N THR A 103 7.67 5.60 -1.93
CA THR A 103 8.21 4.25 -1.73
C THR A 103 9.72 4.32 -1.91
N ASN A 104 10.46 3.66 -1.02
CA ASN A 104 11.92 3.67 -1.04
C ASN A 104 12.45 2.36 -0.44
N LEU A 105 13.15 1.55 -1.24
CA LEU A 105 13.62 0.23 -0.84
C LEU A 105 14.52 0.27 0.41
N THR A 106 15.32 1.32 0.61
CA THR A 106 16.18 1.43 1.80
C THR A 106 15.34 1.66 3.06
N GLU A 107 14.36 2.56 2.99
CA GLU A 107 13.46 2.85 4.11
C GLU A 107 12.49 1.69 4.40
N ILE A 108 12.09 0.95 3.36
CA ILE A 108 11.32 -0.29 3.51
C ILE A 108 12.14 -1.33 4.29
N GLN A 109 13.44 -1.47 4.00
CA GLN A 109 14.32 -2.37 4.75
C GLN A 109 14.45 -1.92 6.21
N ASP A 110 14.64 -0.63 6.47
CA ASP A 110 14.69 -0.09 7.84
C ASP A 110 13.38 -0.37 8.61
N ALA A 111 12.22 -0.21 7.95
CA ALA A 111 10.93 -0.53 8.53
C ALA A 111 10.78 -2.02 8.89
N LEU A 112 11.21 -2.92 8.01
CA LEU A 112 11.21 -4.37 8.28
C LEU A 112 12.17 -4.74 9.43
N ASP A 113 13.33 -4.10 9.49
CA ASP A 113 14.32 -4.28 10.56
C ASP A 113 13.75 -3.98 11.95
N HIS A 114 12.86 -2.99 12.06
CA HIS A 114 12.15 -2.72 13.32
C HIS A 114 11.23 -3.88 13.74
N LEU A 115 10.63 -4.61 12.80
CA LEU A 115 9.80 -5.78 13.10
C LEU A 115 10.65 -6.96 13.61
N TRP A 116 11.78 -7.23 12.94
CA TRP A 116 12.70 -8.31 13.32
C TRP A 116 13.26 -8.12 14.72
N ARG A 117 13.65 -6.89 15.06
CA ARG A 117 14.14 -6.53 16.40
C ARG A 117 13.09 -6.67 17.50
N ASN A 118 11.81 -6.77 17.14
CA ASN A 118 10.69 -6.97 18.05
C ASN A 118 10.14 -8.41 18.06
N ASN A 119 10.88 -9.37 17.50
CA ASN A 119 10.50 -10.79 17.43
C ASN A 119 9.22 -11.07 16.62
N VAL A 120 8.90 -10.21 15.65
CA VAL A 120 7.95 -10.58 14.59
C VAL A 120 8.72 -11.47 13.62
N TYR A 121 8.15 -12.61 13.21
CA TYR A 121 8.83 -13.48 12.26
C TYR A 121 8.52 -13.08 10.80
N PRO A 122 9.47 -13.22 9.86
CA PRO A 122 9.25 -12.83 8.46
C PRO A 122 8.02 -13.42 7.79
N TYR A 123 7.74 -14.70 8.02
CA TYR A 123 6.56 -15.36 7.45
C TYR A 123 5.22 -14.77 7.94
N GLN A 124 5.21 -14.00 9.03
CA GLN A 124 4.02 -13.29 9.54
C GLN A 124 3.85 -11.91 8.89
N VAL A 125 4.73 -11.47 8.00
CA VAL A 125 4.72 -10.13 7.42
C VAL A 125 4.39 -10.20 5.94
N VAL A 126 3.47 -9.36 5.51
CA VAL A 126 3.07 -9.16 4.12
C VAL A 126 3.48 -7.74 3.71
N LEU A 127 4.29 -7.62 2.66
CA LEU A 127 4.81 -6.34 2.20
C LEU A 127 3.75 -5.58 1.40
N GLY A 128 3.32 -4.41 1.87
CA GLY A 128 2.38 -3.55 1.16
C GLY A 128 3.05 -2.74 0.06
N LEU A 129 2.52 -2.84 -1.16
CA LEU A 129 2.95 -2.14 -2.36
C LEU A 129 1.84 -1.18 -2.82
N ALA A 130 2.19 -0.14 -3.60
CA ALA A 130 1.24 0.86 -4.07
C ALA A 130 1.09 0.84 -5.59
N LEU A 131 -0.15 0.99 -6.08
CA LEU A 131 -0.48 1.22 -7.49
C LEU A 131 -0.86 2.68 -7.74
N TYR A 132 -0.16 3.57 -7.06
CA TYR A 132 -0.27 5.01 -7.22
C TYR A 132 1.10 5.62 -6.88
N GLY A 133 1.33 6.84 -7.34
CA GLY A 133 2.47 7.66 -6.95
C GLY A 133 2.06 8.82 -6.05
N ARG A 134 3.05 9.41 -5.37
CA ARG A 134 2.91 10.72 -4.72
C ARG A 134 3.77 11.75 -5.41
N GLY A 135 3.19 12.92 -5.63
CA GLY A 135 3.79 13.97 -6.43
C GLY A 135 3.80 15.32 -5.75
N PHE A 136 4.66 16.18 -6.25
CA PHE A 136 4.91 17.52 -5.75
C PHE A 136 4.92 18.54 -6.88
N THR A 137 4.58 19.77 -6.55
CA THR A 137 4.90 20.95 -7.36
C THR A 137 6.16 21.58 -6.77
N ALA A 138 7.25 21.56 -7.53
CA ALA A 138 8.54 22.10 -7.12
C ALA A 138 8.46 23.62 -6.94
N THR A 139 9.22 24.17 -5.98
CA THR A 139 9.32 25.64 -5.83
C THR A 139 9.98 26.30 -7.04
N SER A 140 10.81 25.55 -7.77
CA SER A 140 11.45 26.02 -9.00
C SER A 140 11.72 24.85 -9.95
N PRO A 141 11.40 24.97 -11.26
CA PRO A 141 11.73 23.96 -12.26
C PRO A 141 13.24 23.76 -12.47
N SER A 142 14.09 24.60 -11.86
CA SER A 142 15.55 24.41 -11.85
C SER A 142 16.02 23.27 -10.94
N CYS A 143 15.17 22.77 -10.04
CA CYS A 143 15.51 21.70 -9.09
C CYS A 143 14.40 20.63 -9.06
N MET A 144 14.57 19.57 -9.84
CA MET A 144 13.58 18.50 -10.03
C MET A 144 14.06 17.11 -9.57
N LYS A 145 15.08 17.04 -8.72
CA LYS A 145 15.59 15.78 -8.14
C LYS A 145 15.02 15.56 -6.73
N PRO A 146 15.01 14.31 -6.21
CA PRO A 146 14.78 14.06 -4.79
C PRO A 146 15.62 15.00 -3.91
N GLY A 147 15.03 15.50 -2.83
CA GLY A 147 15.62 16.48 -1.92
C GLY A 147 15.50 17.95 -2.38
N CYS A 148 14.95 18.22 -3.56
CA CYS A 148 14.62 19.59 -3.97
C CYS A 148 13.39 20.12 -3.22
N PRO A 149 13.27 21.44 -3.00
CA PRO A 149 12.14 22.02 -2.28
C PRO A 149 10.84 21.97 -3.10
N PHE A 150 9.71 21.77 -2.43
CA PHE A 150 8.37 21.83 -3.04
C PHE A 150 7.47 22.88 -2.38
N GLU A 151 6.50 23.37 -3.15
CA GLU A 151 5.48 24.30 -2.67
C GLU A 151 4.17 23.61 -2.29
N SER A 152 3.73 22.63 -3.08
CA SER A 152 2.49 21.88 -2.88
C SER A 152 2.59 20.45 -3.40
N GLY A 153 1.50 19.68 -3.32
CA GLY A 153 1.38 18.43 -4.08
C GLY A 153 1.33 18.69 -5.59
N SER A 154 1.60 17.66 -6.38
CA SER A 154 1.40 17.72 -7.84
C SER A 154 -0.08 17.91 -8.18
N LEU A 155 -0.36 18.30 -9.41
CA LEU A 155 -1.72 18.28 -9.96
C LEU A 155 -2.28 16.85 -9.89
N TYR A 156 -3.58 16.76 -9.60
CA TYR A 156 -4.33 15.50 -9.57
C TYR A 156 -4.68 15.05 -10.98
N GLY A 157 -4.98 13.76 -11.12
CA GLY A 157 -5.47 13.17 -12.37
C GLY A 157 -6.98 13.05 -12.37
N ASN A 158 -7.56 12.81 -13.55
CA ASN A 158 -9.01 12.74 -13.74
C ASN A 158 -9.71 11.65 -12.91
N CYS A 159 -8.96 10.65 -12.45
CA CYS A 159 -9.43 9.53 -11.67
C CYS A 159 -9.02 9.64 -10.19
N SER A 160 -7.79 10.04 -9.88
CA SER A 160 -7.35 10.16 -8.49
C SER A 160 -8.07 11.29 -7.75
N LEU A 161 -8.33 12.42 -8.43
CA LEU A 161 -9.01 13.60 -7.88
C LEU A 161 -8.44 14.11 -6.54
N GLU A 162 -7.18 13.79 -6.25
CA GLU A 162 -6.47 14.18 -5.03
C GLU A 162 -5.13 14.83 -5.39
N ILE A 163 -4.91 16.06 -4.90
CA ILE A 163 -3.66 16.79 -5.10
C ILE A 163 -2.49 15.97 -4.51
N GLY A 164 -1.45 15.81 -5.31
CA GLY A 164 -0.27 15.04 -4.96
C GLY A 164 -0.43 13.52 -5.10
N VAL A 165 -1.50 13.04 -5.74
CA VAL A 165 -1.72 11.61 -6.02
C VAL A 165 -2.08 11.40 -7.48
N LEU A 166 -1.44 10.40 -8.09
CA LEU A 166 -1.82 9.86 -9.40
C LEU A 166 -1.84 8.34 -9.30
N HIS A 167 -2.88 7.69 -9.81
CA HIS A 167 -2.86 6.24 -9.99
C HIS A 167 -1.80 5.87 -11.03
N ASN A 168 -1.22 4.67 -10.94
CA ASN A 168 -0.22 4.23 -11.93
C ASN A 168 -0.73 4.35 -13.37
N THR A 169 -2.02 4.06 -13.59
CA THR A 169 -2.67 4.19 -14.90
C THR A 169 -2.73 5.63 -15.42
N GLU A 170 -2.86 6.62 -14.54
CA GLU A 170 -2.81 8.04 -14.91
C GLU A 170 -1.37 8.47 -15.20
N ILE A 171 -0.40 7.92 -14.47
CA ILE A 171 1.02 8.15 -14.70
C ILE A 171 1.40 7.59 -16.08
N ASP A 172 1.05 6.35 -16.41
CA ASP A 172 1.33 5.75 -17.71
C ASP A 172 0.77 6.58 -18.87
N GLN A 173 -0.47 7.03 -18.77
CA GLN A 173 -1.10 7.91 -19.76
C GLN A 173 -0.36 9.24 -19.88
N LEU A 174 0.07 9.82 -18.75
CA LEU A 174 0.82 11.07 -18.71
C LEU A 174 2.19 10.94 -19.37
N LEU A 175 2.91 9.84 -19.11
CA LEU A 175 4.22 9.58 -19.71
C LEU A 175 4.12 9.45 -21.22
N ILE A 176 3.12 8.72 -21.72
CA ILE A 176 2.86 8.58 -23.16
C ILE A 176 2.45 9.92 -23.78
N ALA A 177 1.50 10.64 -23.17
CA ALA A 177 0.96 11.87 -23.73
C ALA A 177 2.00 13.01 -23.80
N LYS A 178 2.98 13.02 -22.89
CA LYS A 178 4.03 14.03 -22.81
C LYS A 178 5.39 13.57 -23.35
N ASP A 179 5.51 12.32 -23.82
CA ASP A 179 6.76 11.72 -24.28
C ASP A 179 7.88 11.82 -23.20
N ILE A 180 7.55 11.40 -21.98
CA ILE A 180 8.45 11.46 -20.82
C ILE A 180 9.02 10.08 -20.54
N GLU A 181 10.34 9.99 -20.50
CA GLU A 181 11.03 8.83 -19.93
C GLU A 181 11.29 9.05 -18.42
N PRO A 182 10.70 8.23 -17.53
CA PRO A 182 10.93 8.35 -16.10
C PRO A 182 12.36 7.94 -15.73
N LYS A 183 12.97 8.67 -14.80
CA LYS A 183 14.29 8.34 -14.27
C LYS A 183 14.17 7.25 -13.20
N PHE A 184 14.97 6.19 -13.34
CA PHE A 184 15.13 5.17 -12.32
C PHE A 184 16.13 5.61 -11.24
N TYR A 185 15.75 5.46 -9.97
CA TYR A 185 16.63 5.64 -8.81
C TYR A 185 16.90 4.27 -8.20
N GLU A 186 18.08 3.71 -8.51
CA GLU A 186 18.46 2.33 -8.21
C GLU A 186 18.38 1.99 -6.71
N ASP A 187 19.01 2.80 -5.86
CA ASP A 187 19.05 2.55 -4.40
C ASP A 187 17.65 2.51 -3.78
N ALA A 188 16.75 3.39 -4.22
CA ALA A 188 15.39 3.48 -3.72
C ALA A 188 14.43 2.50 -4.42
N ALA A 189 14.86 1.85 -5.51
CA ALA A 189 14.03 1.09 -6.44
C ALA A 189 12.70 1.80 -6.73
N VAL A 190 12.77 2.98 -7.35
CA VAL A 190 11.59 3.81 -7.67
C VAL A 190 11.78 4.55 -8.99
N LYS A 191 10.67 4.81 -9.70
CA LYS A 191 10.65 5.68 -10.89
C LYS A 191 10.23 7.09 -10.50
N VAL A 192 10.86 8.07 -11.13
CA VAL A 192 10.52 9.48 -10.96
C VAL A 192 10.34 10.12 -12.33
N ALA A 193 9.17 10.73 -12.55
CA ALA A 193 8.90 11.52 -13.73
C ALA A 193 8.71 13.00 -13.35
N THR A 194 9.10 13.88 -14.28
CA THR A 194 9.06 15.33 -14.07
C THR A 194 8.61 16.03 -15.32
N TRP A 195 7.73 17.02 -15.21
CA TRP A 195 7.27 17.85 -16.32
C TRP A 195 6.92 19.24 -15.82
N ASP A 196 7.24 20.29 -16.58
CA ASP A 196 7.04 21.67 -16.12
C ASP A 196 7.67 21.89 -14.73
N ASP A 197 6.87 22.18 -13.70
CA ASP A 197 7.26 22.25 -12.29
C ASP A 197 6.73 21.06 -11.45
N GLN A 198 6.19 20.04 -12.11
CA GLN A 198 5.57 18.87 -11.50
C GLN A 198 6.56 17.71 -11.40
N TRP A 199 6.42 16.95 -10.33
CA TRP A 199 7.26 15.81 -9.99
C TRP A 199 6.38 14.69 -9.44
N ILE A 200 6.62 13.44 -9.86
CA ILE A 200 5.90 12.26 -9.35
C ILE A 200 6.90 11.13 -9.11
N ALA A 201 6.85 10.50 -7.93
CA ALA A 201 7.51 9.22 -7.66
C ALA A 201 6.46 8.12 -7.56
N TYR A 202 6.73 7.00 -8.22
CA TYR A 202 5.83 5.87 -8.31
C TYR A 202 6.59 4.58 -8.58
N ASP A 203 5.89 3.47 -8.41
CA ASP A 203 6.38 2.14 -8.74
C ASP A 203 5.83 1.67 -10.09
N ASP A 204 6.70 1.18 -10.97
CA ASP A 204 6.30 0.49 -12.20
C ASP A 204 6.50 -1.03 -12.07
N VAL A 205 6.26 -1.79 -13.14
CA VAL A 205 6.43 -3.24 -13.15
C VAL A 205 7.84 -3.67 -12.73
N GLU A 206 8.87 -2.92 -13.13
CA GLU A 206 10.26 -3.23 -12.79
C GLU A 206 10.50 -3.04 -11.29
N THR A 207 10.11 -1.88 -10.74
CA THR A 207 10.40 -1.56 -9.34
C THR A 207 9.54 -2.34 -8.35
N LEU A 208 8.28 -2.67 -8.73
CA LEU A 208 7.46 -3.65 -8.00
C LEU A 208 8.14 -5.02 -7.97
N GLY A 209 8.71 -5.48 -9.09
CA GLY A 209 9.45 -6.73 -9.16
C GLY A 209 10.64 -6.78 -8.20
N ILE A 210 11.43 -5.71 -8.15
CA ILE A 210 12.57 -5.59 -7.21
C ILE A 210 12.09 -5.69 -5.74
N LYS A 211 10.98 -5.02 -5.40
CA LYS A 211 10.40 -5.07 -4.04
C LYS A 211 9.82 -6.45 -3.71
N VAL A 212 9.25 -7.15 -4.69
CA VAL A 212 8.81 -8.54 -4.54
C VAL A 212 10.01 -9.48 -4.30
N ASP A 213 11.13 -9.25 -4.98
CA ASP A 213 12.35 -10.04 -4.77
C ASP A 213 12.97 -9.78 -3.39
N LEU A 214 12.88 -8.56 -2.85
CA LEU A 214 13.19 -8.30 -1.44
C LEU A 214 12.30 -9.14 -0.51
N ALA A 215 10.98 -9.14 -0.75
CA ALA A 215 10.03 -9.89 0.07
C ALA A 215 10.34 -11.40 0.05
N LYS A 216 10.65 -11.95 -1.12
CA LYS A 216 11.05 -13.36 -1.28
C LYS A 216 12.39 -13.64 -0.61
N GLY A 217 13.38 -12.76 -0.80
CA GLY A 217 14.71 -12.89 -0.22
C GLY A 217 14.73 -12.89 1.30
N GLN A 218 13.76 -12.23 1.94
CA GLN A 218 13.57 -12.22 3.39
C GLN A 218 12.55 -13.26 3.90
N CYS A 219 12.01 -14.11 3.02
CA CYS A 219 10.98 -15.10 3.37
C CYS A 219 9.72 -14.46 4.01
N LEU A 220 9.28 -13.32 3.47
CA LEU A 220 8.02 -12.70 3.87
C LEU A 220 6.82 -13.61 3.52
N GLY A 221 5.73 -13.47 4.28
CA GLY A 221 4.49 -14.21 4.08
C GLY A 221 3.76 -13.88 2.77
N GLY A 222 4.11 -12.76 2.11
CA GLY A 222 3.60 -12.38 0.80
C GLY A 222 3.68 -10.88 0.53
N VAL A 223 2.86 -10.42 -0.41
CA VAL A 223 2.66 -9.00 -0.72
C VAL A 223 1.18 -8.63 -0.70
N MET A 224 0.89 -7.37 -0.38
CA MET A 224 -0.43 -6.74 -0.42
C MET A 224 -0.35 -5.52 -1.34
N VAL A 225 -1.45 -5.13 -1.96
CA VAL A 225 -1.47 -4.00 -2.90
C VAL A 225 -2.52 -2.95 -2.52
N SER A 226 -2.11 -1.69 -2.51
CA SER A 226 -2.95 -0.51 -2.29
C SER A 226 -3.02 0.35 -3.56
N ALA A 227 -4.13 0.36 -4.30
CA ALA A 227 -5.20 -0.59 -4.23
C ALA A 227 -5.44 -1.19 -5.62
N MET A 228 -5.97 -2.41 -5.65
CA MET A 228 -6.30 -3.12 -6.90
C MET A 228 -7.21 -2.31 -7.83
N THR A 229 -8.05 -1.42 -7.28
CA THR A 229 -8.92 -0.52 -8.06
C THR A 229 -8.18 0.60 -8.79
N HIS A 230 -6.89 0.78 -8.54
CA HIS A 230 -6.04 1.78 -9.22
C HIS A 230 -5.31 1.18 -10.44
N ASP A 231 -5.44 -0.13 -10.66
CA ASP A 231 -4.93 -0.84 -11.83
C ASP A 231 -5.77 -0.54 -13.09
N ASP A 232 -5.27 -0.92 -14.26
CA ASP A 232 -6.02 -0.81 -15.50
C ASP A 232 -7.03 -1.96 -15.69
N TYR A 233 -7.85 -1.84 -16.73
CA TYR A 233 -8.83 -2.86 -17.09
C TYR A 233 -8.19 -4.21 -17.43
N ASP A 234 -6.97 -4.20 -17.94
CA ASP A 234 -6.23 -5.39 -18.35
C ASP A 234 -5.49 -6.04 -17.15
N GLY A 235 -5.53 -5.40 -15.97
CA GLY A 235 -4.88 -5.86 -14.75
C GLY A 235 -3.37 -5.90 -14.88
N THR A 236 -2.77 -4.95 -15.60
CA THR A 236 -1.34 -4.94 -15.96
C THR A 236 -0.44 -5.10 -14.74
N TYR A 237 -0.67 -4.30 -13.70
CA TYR A 237 0.18 -4.32 -12.50
C TYR A 237 -0.09 -5.55 -11.63
N SER A 238 -1.36 -5.93 -11.47
CA SER A 238 -1.76 -7.12 -10.71
C SER A 238 -1.20 -8.40 -11.33
N THR A 239 -1.26 -8.52 -12.66
CA THR A 239 -0.69 -9.65 -13.40
C THR A 239 0.83 -9.71 -13.26
N ALA A 240 1.51 -8.57 -13.33
CA ALA A 240 2.95 -8.49 -13.12
C ALA A 240 3.34 -8.92 -11.69
N LEU A 241 2.58 -8.47 -10.68
CA LEU A 241 2.78 -8.88 -9.29
C LEU A 241 2.57 -10.37 -9.10
N ASP A 242 1.48 -10.94 -9.63
CA ASP A 242 1.20 -12.37 -9.57
C ASP A 242 2.34 -13.21 -10.17
N GLN A 243 2.88 -12.77 -11.31
CA GLN A 243 4.05 -13.41 -11.94
C GLN A 243 5.30 -13.28 -11.06
N ALA A 244 5.58 -12.10 -10.51
CA ALA A 244 6.76 -11.84 -9.68
C ALA A 244 6.78 -12.66 -8.38
N VAL A 245 5.61 -12.83 -7.74
CA VAL A 245 5.45 -13.68 -6.53
C VAL A 245 5.47 -15.17 -6.85
N GLY A 246 5.41 -15.56 -8.13
CA GLY A 246 5.41 -16.95 -8.57
C GLY A 246 4.05 -17.65 -8.42
N ARG A 247 2.93 -16.90 -8.42
CA ARG A 247 1.60 -17.49 -8.49
C ARG A 247 1.33 -18.00 -9.91
N ILE A 248 0.92 -19.26 -10.02
CA ILE A 248 0.44 -19.80 -11.30
C ILE A 248 -0.97 -19.24 -11.54
N VAL A 249 -1.08 -18.18 -12.34
CA VAL A 249 -2.36 -17.66 -12.80
C VAL A 249 -2.93 -18.63 -13.83
N SER A 250 -3.77 -19.57 -13.39
CA SER A 250 -4.64 -20.28 -14.32
C SER A 250 -5.74 -19.34 -14.76
N PHE A 251 -5.57 -18.70 -15.93
CA PHE A 251 -6.67 -18.05 -16.62
C PHE A 251 -7.73 -19.12 -16.92
N ILE A 252 -8.77 -19.19 -16.09
CA ILE A 252 -10.04 -19.74 -16.54
C ILE A 252 -10.55 -18.72 -17.56
N LEU A 253 -10.42 -19.03 -18.85
CA LEU A 253 -11.02 -18.28 -19.94
C LEU A 253 -12.55 -18.24 -19.73
N ILE A 254 -13.06 -17.24 -19.03
CA ILE A 254 -14.48 -16.89 -19.03
C ILE A 254 -14.73 -15.99 -20.24
N SER A 255 -14.45 -16.50 -21.45
CA SER A 255 -14.54 -15.71 -22.67
C SER A 255 -15.92 -15.79 -23.36
N SER A 256 -17.00 -16.19 -22.68
CA SER A 256 -18.28 -16.43 -23.38
C SER A 256 -19.56 -15.96 -22.69
N LEU A 257 -19.52 -15.15 -21.63
CA LEU A 257 -20.76 -14.77 -20.93
C LEU A 257 -21.14 -13.29 -20.97
N TYR A 258 -20.29 -12.40 -21.50
CA TYR A 258 -20.63 -10.98 -21.58
C TYR A 258 -20.20 -10.35 -22.91
N PRO A 259 -21.05 -9.51 -23.54
CA PRO A 259 -20.67 -8.75 -24.72
C PRO A 259 -19.53 -7.77 -24.37
N PRO A 260 -18.70 -7.36 -25.34
CA PRO A 260 -17.65 -6.38 -25.10
C PRO A 260 -18.27 -5.08 -24.58
N LEU A 261 -18.07 -4.80 -23.29
CA LEU A 261 -18.32 -3.49 -22.72
C LEU A 261 -17.46 -2.48 -23.50
N HIS A 262 -18.08 -1.39 -23.95
CA HIS A 262 -17.35 -0.33 -24.64
C HIS A 262 -16.13 0.11 -23.82
N ARG A 263 -14.95 0.16 -24.45
CA ARG A 263 -13.78 0.89 -23.95
C ARG A 263 -14.15 2.36 -23.80
N GLN A 264 -14.79 2.71 -22.70
CA GLN A 264 -14.85 4.10 -22.26
C GLN A 264 -13.57 4.39 -21.47
N HIS A 265 -13.11 5.64 -21.49
CA HIS A 265 -12.14 6.13 -20.53
C HIS A 265 -12.77 6.04 -19.14
N VAL A 266 -12.64 4.90 -18.49
CA VAL A 266 -13.30 4.69 -17.20
C VAL A 266 -12.23 4.74 -16.13
N CYS A 267 -12.29 5.79 -15.33
CA CYS A 267 -11.71 5.88 -13.99
C CYS A 267 -12.26 4.83 -13.01
N THR A 268 -12.79 3.71 -13.51
CA THR A 268 -13.27 2.59 -12.74
C THR A 268 -12.73 1.33 -13.37
N SER A 269 -12.02 0.52 -12.58
CA SER A 269 -12.26 -0.91 -12.66
C SER A 269 -13.77 -1.08 -12.42
N SER A 270 -14.55 -1.47 -13.44
CA SER A 270 -15.91 -1.90 -13.16
C SER A 270 -15.78 -3.09 -12.22
N LEU A 271 -16.18 -2.90 -10.95
CA LEU A 271 -16.46 -4.00 -10.04
C LEU A 271 -17.63 -4.78 -10.64
N THR A 272 -17.35 -5.62 -11.64
CA THR A 272 -18.17 -6.80 -11.88
C THR A 272 -18.08 -7.59 -10.59
N THR A 273 -19.24 -7.76 -9.95
CA THR A 273 -19.46 -8.66 -8.83
C THR A 273 -18.79 -10.00 -9.12
N TRP A 274 -17.60 -10.19 -8.58
CA TRP A 274 -16.98 -11.49 -8.44
C TRP A 274 -17.78 -12.24 -7.37
N LEU A 275 -18.74 -13.05 -7.82
CA LEU A 275 -19.18 -14.20 -7.06
C LEU A 275 -17.94 -15.08 -6.80
N PRO A 276 -17.71 -15.56 -5.57
CA PRO A 276 -16.52 -16.31 -5.25
C PRO A 276 -16.59 -17.68 -5.94
N LEU A 277 -15.80 -17.86 -6.99
CA LEU A 277 -15.44 -19.17 -7.55
C LEU A 277 -13.92 -19.31 -7.67
N LEU A 278 -13.19 -18.70 -6.72
CA LEU A 278 -11.81 -19.04 -6.43
C LEU A 278 -11.76 -19.58 -5.00
N ASP A 279 -11.88 -20.90 -4.88
CA ASP A 279 -11.52 -21.59 -3.65
C ASP A 279 -10.05 -21.27 -3.35
N GLY A 280 -9.80 -20.47 -2.30
CA GLY A 280 -8.48 -20.33 -1.69
C GLY A 280 -7.95 -18.91 -1.42
N ALA A 281 -8.62 -17.83 -1.85
CA ALA A 281 -8.22 -16.46 -1.47
C ALA A 281 -9.09 -15.94 -0.31
N PRO A 282 -8.53 -15.66 0.89
CA PRO A 282 -9.32 -15.18 2.02
C PRO A 282 -9.85 -13.76 1.76
N ALA A 283 -11.17 -13.58 1.87
CA ALA A 283 -11.81 -12.26 1.83
C ALA A 283 -11.89 -11.66 3.23
N ALA A 284 -11.18 -10.56 3.49
CA ALA A 284 -11.22 -9.84 4.75
C ALA A 284 -12.04 -8.55 4.62
N ALA A 285 -12.80 -8.21 5.67
CA ALA A 285 -13.34 -6.87 5.84
C ALA A 285 -12.27 -5.98 6.49
N THR A 286 -11.89 -4.88 5.85
CA THR A 286 -11.02 -3.86 6.46
C THR A 286 -11.86 -2.91 7.30
N ALA A 287 -11.60 -2.85 8.60
CA ALA A 287 -12.20 -1.85 9.47
C ALA A 287 -11.20 -0.72 9.72
N LYS A 288 -11.47 0.45 9.12
CA LYS A 288 -10.72 1.68 9.41
C LYS A 288 -11.25 2.28 10.71
N ILE A 289 -10.41 2.32 11.74
CA ILE A 289 -10.75 2.94 13.03
C ILE A 289 -10.11 4.33 13.03
N SER A 290 -10.93 5.36 12.88
CA SER A 290 -10.54 6.76 13.13
C SER A 290 -10.98 7.16 14.54
N GLY A 291 -10.09 7.80 15.30
CA GLY A 291 -10.48 8.48 16.53
C GLY A 291 -11.52 9.60 16.25
N PRO A 292 -12.30 10.00 17.27
CA PRO A 292 -13.19 11.16 17.16
C PRO A 292 -12.43 12.47 16.90
#